data_AF-A0A2G2Z4K1-F1
#
_entry.id   AF-A0A2G2Z4K1-F1
#
_cell.length_a   1.000
_cell.length_b   1.000
_cell.length_c   1.000
_cell.angle_alpha   90.00
_cell.angle_beta   90.00
_cell.angle_gamma   90.00
#
_symmetry.space_group_name_H-M   'P 1'
#
loop_
_entity.id
_entity.type
_entity.pdbx_description
1 polymer ?
#
loop_
_entity_poly.entity_id
_entity_poly.type
_entity_poly.pdbx_seq_one_letter_code
_entity_poly.pdbx_strand_id
1 'polypeptide(L)'
;MLLQLSIVAILFLCPAWAENFYQDVTVTFGDQRAQIQDGGRVLVLSLDKNSGSRFQSKNEYLFGRFDVQLKLVPGNSAGTVTTFYLTSQGAGHDEIDFEFLGNSSGQPYTVHTNVYSQGKGNKEQQFRLWFDPTSSFHTYSIVWNSQRIIFLVDNIPIRVYNNDEALGVAFPKNQAMRVTASLWNADDWATQGGRVKTDWSMAPFTASYRNFNTNACVWSAATSTSSCGGSKTDSVNNVQTWQTQELNASERNRLRWVQQKYMIYNYCTDAKRLSQGLSPECKHSSRNSEEWSLSERPQSALQAATHNGRLVTGSSIVVQTTISPVVYGSINCSTIGLMQKLINFQFLISTKKRKKLISQKEHYPSVATDMEFVVIDMESIATDMELVASDVEPLQQICSLLEYIKPTVLMV
;
A
#
# COMPACT_ATOMS: atom_id res chain seq x y z
N MET A 1 -44.49 2.12 -43.05
CA MET A 1 -43.45 1.15 -42.64
C MET A 1 -42.70 1.73 -41.44
N LEU A 2 -43.10 1.37 -40.23
CA LEU A 2 -42.39 1.69 -39.00
C LEU A 2 -41.29 0.65 -38.80
N LEU A 3 -40.03 1.05 -38.91
CA LEU A 3 -38.89 0.17 -38.65
C LEU A 3 -38.51 0.34 -37.16
N GLN A 4 -38.91 -0.61 -36.32
CA GLN A 4 -38.42 -0.69 -34.94
C GLN A 4 -36.99 -1.22 -34.94
N LEU A 5 -36.03 -0.37 -34.61
CA LEU A 5 -34.66 -0.77 -34.31
C LEU A 5 -34.62 -1.32 -32.87
N SER A 6 -34.54 -2.65 -32.76
CA SER A 6 -34.29 -3.34 -31.49
C SER A 6 -32.79 -3.28 -31.19
N ILE A 7 -32.40 -2.51 -30.17
CA ILE A 7 -31.03 -2.50 -29.64
C ILE A 7 -30.89 -3.70 -28.71
N VAL A 8 -30.21 -4.76 -29.17
CA VAL A 8 -29.79 -5.88 -28.32
C VAL A 8 -28.50 -5.46 -27.60
N ALA A 9 -28.62 -5.08 -26.34
CA ALA A 9 -27.47 -4.86 -25.46
C ALA A 9 -26.93 -6.22 -25.01
N ILE A 10 -25.86 -6.68 -25.65
CA ILE A 10 -25.07 -7.83 -25.17
C ILE A 10 -24.26 -7.34 -23.96
N LEU A 11 -24.77 -7.65 -22.76
CA LEU A 11 -24.02 -7.53 -21.51
C LEU A 11 -22.85 -8.52 -21.56
N PHE A 12 -21.66 -8.01 -21.87
CA PHE A 12 -20.42 -8.70 -21.50
C PHE A 12 -20.32 -8.70 -19.98
N LEU A 13 -20.86 -9.74 -19.35
CA LEU A 13 -20.44 -10.15 -18.03
C LEU A 13 -18.97 -10.53 -18.14
N CYS A 14 -18.06 -9.60 -17.88
CA CYS A 14 -16.75 -10.00 -17.38
C CYS A 14 -17.03 -10.72 -16.05
N PRO A 15 -16.79 -12.03 -15.93
CA PRO A 15 -16.75 -12.62 -14.61
C PRO A 15 -15.65 -11.88 -13.86
N ALA A 16 -16.01 -11.02 -12.91
CA ALA A 16 -15.12 -10.68 -11.83
C ALA A 16 -14.92 -12.00 -11.10
N TRP A 17 -13.84 -12.72 -11.44
CA TRP A 17 -13.44 -13.91 -10.70
C TRP A 17 -13.16 -13.40 -9.29
N ALA A 18 -14.13 -13.55 -8.39
CA ALA A 18 -13.89 -13.30 -6.99
C ALA A 18 -12.84 -14.32 -6.56
N GLU A 19 -11.65 -13.82 -6.23
CA GLU A 19 -10.53 -14.63 -5.74
C GLU A 19 -10.98 -15.53 -4.59
N ASN A 20 -10.48 -16.77 -4.58
CA ASN A 20 -11.06 -17.82 -3.75
C ASN A 20 -9.95 -18.63 -3.10
N PHE A 21 -9.85 -18.55 -1.77
CA PHE A 21 -8.83 -19.25 -1.01
C PHE A 21 -8.82 -20.78 -1.25
N TYR A 22 -9.94 -21.41 -1.60
CA TYR A 22 -9.94 -22.83 -1.95
C TYR A 22 -9.13 -23.14 -3.20
N GLN A 23 -9.04 -22.18 -4.12
CA GLN A 23 -8.28 -22.29 -5.37
C GLN A 23 -6.83 -21.90 -5.16
N ASP A 24 -6.58 -20.83 -4.40
CA ASP A 24 -5.28 -20.14 -4.41
C ASP A 24 -4.31 -20.60 -3.31
N VAL A 25 -4.82 -21.13 -2.19
CA VAL A 25 -3.99 -21.46 -1.02
C VAL A 25 -4.23 -22.88 -0.50
N THR A 26 -3.36 -23.32 0.39
CA THR A 26 -3.49 -24.55 1.18
C THR A 26 -3.23 -24.21 2.64
N VAL A 27 -4.12 -24.67 3.52
CA VAL A 27 -3.90 -24.66 4.96
C VAL A 27 -2.83 -25.71 5.28
N THR A 28 -1.70 -25.27 5.82
CA THR A 28 -0.54 -26.14 6.09
C THR A 28 -0.32 -26.44 7.56
N PHE A 29 -0.96 -25.67 8.46
CA PHE A 29 -0.83 -25.86 9.90
C PHE A 29 -2.05 -25.30 10.66
N GLY A 30 -2.36 -25.91 11.81
CA GLY A 30 -3.33 -25.38 12.78
C GLY A 30 -4.68 -26.09 12.85
N ASP A 31 -4.90 -27.17 12.09
CA ASP A 31 -6.16 -27.93 12.06
C ASP A 31 -7.37 -26.99 11.87
N GLN A 32 -8.34 -27.04 12.79
CA GLN A 32 -9.54 -26.19 12.78
C GLN A 32 -9.26 -24.70 13.09
N ARG A 33 -8.01 -24.31 13.38
CA ARG A 33 -7.61 -22.92 13.62
C ARG A 33 -7.34 -22.13 12.35
N ALA A 34 -7.23 -22.80 11.21
CA ALA A 34 -7.21 -22.16 9.91
C ALA A 34 -8.48 -22.56 9.15
N GLN A 35 -9.37 -21.61 8.92
CA GLN A 35 -10.66 -21.87 8.29
C GLN A 35 -10.88 -20.97 7.10
N ILE A 36 -11.24 -21.58 5.97
CA ILE A 36 -11.75 -20.87 4.80
C ILE A 36 -13.27 -20.79 4.95
N GLN A 37 -13.80 -19.58 5.00
CA GLN A 37 -15.20 -19.26 5.26
C GLN A 37 -15.81 -18.50 4.07
N ASP A 38 -17.11 -18.20 4.16
CA ASP A 38 -17.84 -17.39 3.17
C ASP A 38 -17.66 -17.86 1.73
N GLY A 39 -17.72 -19.18 1.50
CA GLY A 39 -17.56 -19.77 0.18
C GLY A 39 -16.18 -19.56 -0.45
N GLY A 40 -15.14 -19.32 0.35
CA GLY A 40 -13.77 -19.10 -0.12
C GLY A 40 -13.28 -17.67 -0.08
N ARG A 41 -14.12 -16.72 0.36
CA ARG A 41 -13.81 -15.28 0.31
C ARG A 41 -13.00 -14.77 1.51
N VAL A 42 -13.06 -15.48 2.64
CA VAL A 42 -12.38 -15.10 3.88
C VAL A 42 -11.60 -16.30 4.40
N LEU A 43 -10.36 -16.08 4.80
CA LEU A 43 -9.56 -17.05 5.53
C LEU A 43 -9.30 -16.49 6.93
N VAL A 44 -9.65 -17.26 7.95
CA VAL A 44 -9.48 -16.91 9.35
C VAL A 44 -8.39 -17.78 9.96
N LEU A 45 -7.40 -17.13 10.56
CA LEU A 45 -6.35 -17.78 11.35
C LEU A 45 -6.60 -17.49 12.83
N SER A 46 -6.58 -18.52 13.66
CA SER A 46 -6.65 -18.41 15.11
C SER A 46 -5.44 -18.99 15.82
N LEU A 47 -5.24 -18.52 17.05
CA LEU A 47 -4.16 -18.92 17.94
C LEU A 47 -4.72 -19.09 19.36
N ASP A 48 -4.38 -20.22 19.96
CA ASP A 48 -4.60 -20.51 21.38
C ASP A 48 -3.33 -21.12 21.98
N LYS A 49 -3.36 -21.42 23.28
CA LYS A 49 -2.20 -21.92 24.03
C LYS A 49 -1.60 -23.22 23.47
N ASN A 50 -2.36 -23.97 22.68
CA ASN A 50 -1.94 -25.26 22.15
C ASN A 50 -1.24 -25.09 20.79
N SER A 51 -1.74 -24.20 19.93
CA SER A 51 -1.21 -24.04 18.57
C SER A 51 -1.61 -22.73 17.92
N GLY A 52 -0.75 -22.25 17.03
CA GLY A 52 -1.09 -21.27 16.00
C GLY A 52 -1.67 -21.91 14.74
N SER A 53 -1.65 -21.16 13.65
CA SER A 53 -2.18 -21.59 12.35
C SER A 53 -1.47 -20.92 11.17
N ARG A 54 -1.50 -21.57 9.99
CA ARG A 54 -0.80 -21.09 8.78
C ARG A 54 -1.49 -21.57 7.50
N PHE A 55 -1.44 -20.72 6.48
CA PHE A 55 -1.69 -21.11 5.09
C PHE A 55 -0.56 -20.63 4.18
N GLN A 56 -0.44 -21.24 3.00
CA GLN A 56 0.49 -20.82 1.95
C GLN A 56 -0.17 -20.89 0.57
N SER A 57 0.31 -20.12 -0.40
CA SER A 57 -0.09 -20.21 -1.80
C SER A 57 0.21 -21.59 -2.37
N LYS A 58 -0.66 -22.09 -3.26
CA LYS A 58 -0.41 -23.34 -4.00
C LYS A 58 0.70 -23.20 -5.03
N ASN A 59 0.85 -22.02 -5.61
CA ASN A 59 1.91 -21.69 -6.55
C ASN A 59 3.12 -21.09 -5.84
N GLU A 60 4.28 -21.29 -6.46
CA GLU A 60 5.49 -20.52 -6.22
C GLU A 60 5.59 -19.42 -7.27
N TYR A 61 6.24 -18.32 -6.90
CA TYR A 61 6.36 -17.15 -7.76
C TYR A 61 7.79 -16.66 -7.79
N LEU A 62 8.21 -16.14 -8.95
CA LEU A 62 9.48 -15.42 -9.09
C LEU A 62 9.16 -14.04 -9.64
N PHE A 63 9.06 -13.07 -8.72
CA PHE A 63 8.54 -11.73 -8.93
C PHE A 63 7.01 -11.64 -9.10
N GLY A 64 6.46 -10.49 -8.70
CA GLY A 64 5.03 -10.21 -8.73
C GLY A 64 4.61 -9.05 -7.85
N ARG A 65 3.32 -8.73 -7.93
CA ARG A 65 2.58 -7.96 -6.93
C ARG A 65 1.64 -8.89 -6.18
N PHE A 66 1.72 -8.85 -4.86
CA PHE A 66 0.95 -9.67 -3.93
C PHE A 66 0.19 -8.75 -3.00
N ASP A 67 -1.14 -8.75 -3.11
CA ASP A 67 -2.02 -7.94 -2.29
C ASP A 67 -2.87 -8.85 -1.41
N VAL A 68 -3.04 -8.48 -0.14
CA VAL A 68 -4.01 -9.11 0.75
C VAL A 68 -4.70 -8.07 1.60
N GLN A 69 -6.00 -8.21 1.80
CA GLN A 69 -6.71 -7.44 2.80
C GLN A 69 -6.69 -8.18 4.14
N LEU A 70 -6.14 -7.52 5.15
CA LEU A 70 -5.96 -8.09 6.49
C LEU A 70 -6.66 -7.23 7.54
N LYS A 71 -7.33 -7.90 8.48
CA LYS A 71 -7.85 -7.32 9.72
C LYS A 71 -7.22 -8.06 10.91
N LEU A 72 -6.54 -7.32 11.77
CA LEU A 72 -5.72 -7.86 12.86
C LEU A 72 -6.53 -8.23 14.11
N VAL A 73 -5.88 -8.93 15.04
CA VAL A 73 -6.47 -9.36 16.31
C VAL A 73 -6.90 -8.15 17.14
N PRO A 74 -8.19 -8.02 17.51
CA PRO A 74 -8.66 -6.90 18.33
C PRO A 74 -8.31 -7.08 19.81
N GLY A 75 -8.45 -6.02 20.60
CA GLY A 75 -8.29 -6.07 22.05
C GLY A 75 -6.84 -6.27 22.48
N ASN A 76 -6.62 -7.14 23.47
CA ASN A 76 -5.28 -7.47 23.92
C ASN A 76 -4.69 -8.56 23.02
N SER A 77 -3.67 -8.20 22.24
CA SER A 77 -2.97 -9.11 21.33
C SER A 77 -1.49 -9.23 21.65
N ALA A 78 -1.07 -8.82 22.86
CA ALA A 78 0.32 -8.88 23.27
C ALA A 78 0.91 -10.28 23.11
N GLY A 79 2.18 -10.35 22.69
CA GLY A 79 2.92 -11.57 22.39
C GLY A 79 2.52 -12.28 21.10
N THR A 80 1.45 -11.85 20.41
CA THR A 80 1.04 -12.46 19.13
C THR A 80 1.72 -11.78 17.93
N VAL A 81 1.97 -12.57 16.88
CA VAL A 81 2.46 -12.09 15.58
C VAL A 81 1.57 -12.65 14.48
N THR A 82 0.90 -11.76 13.76
CA THR A 82 0.19 -12.06 12.51
C THR A 82 1.13 -11.79 11.35
N THR A 83 1.18 -12.62 10.31
CA THR A 83 2.16 -12.45 9.22
C THR A 83 1.54 -12.51 7.83
N PHE A 84 2.19 -11.83 6.88
CA PHE A 84 1.99 -11.95 5.44
C PHE A 84 3.35 -11.79 4.78
N TYR A 85 3.89 -12.85 4.21
CA TYR A 85 5.27 -12.87 3.76
C TYR A 85 5.47 -13.78 2.55
N LEU A 86 6.59 -13.64 1.86
CA LEU A 86 7.03 -14.55 0.82
C LEU A 86 8.28 -15.27 1.32
N THR A 87 8.38 -16.59 1.15
CA THR A 87 9.56 -17.35 1.56
C THR A 87 9.88 -18.47 0.57
N SER A 88 11.17 -18.71 0.32
CA SER A 88 11.67 -19.91 -0.37
C SER A 88 12.01 -21.01 0.63
N GLN A 89 12.36 -22.20 0.14
CA GLN A 89 12.67 -23.35 1.00
C GLN A 89 14.18 -23.45 1.28
N GLY A 90 14.53 -23.96 2.47
CA GLY A 90 15.90 -24.35 2.83
C GLY A 90 16.66 -23.35 3.71
N ALA A 91 17.88 -23.71 4.11
CA ALA A 91 18.69 -22.91 5.04
C ALA A 91 19.15 -21.56 4.46
N GLY A 92 19.35 -21.50 3.14
CA GLY A 92 19.69 -20.29 2.40
C GLY A 92 18.48 -19.59 1.79
N HIS A 93 17.32 -19.66 2.43
CA HIS A 93 16.08 -19.13 1.86
C HIS A 93 16.14 -17.61 1.66
N ASP A 94 15.35 -17.16 0.70
CA ASP A 94 15.00 -15.76 0.50
C ASP A 94 13.64 -15.53 1.18
N GLU A 95 13.44 -14.36 1.81
CA GLU A 95 12.17 -14.03 2.50
C GLU A 95 11.88 -12.52 2.48
N ILE A 96 10.60 -12.16 2.40
CA ILE A 96 10.10 -10.78 2.37
C ILE A 96 8.89 -10.67 3.31
N ASP A 97 9.02 -9.91 4.39
CA ASP A 97 8.09 -10.00 5.52
C ASP A 97 7.23 -8.76 5.75
N PHE A 98 5.93 -8.98 5.94
CA PHE A 98 5.13 -8.22 6.89
C PHE A 98 4.84 -9.07 8.13
N GLU A 99 5.18 -8.54 9.29
CA GLU A 99 4.84 -9.09 10.59
C GLU A 99 4.13 -8.00 11.41
N PHE A 100 2.97 -8.33 11.97
CA PHE A 100 2.16 -7.42 12.75
C PHE A 100 2.26 -7.83 14.21
N LEU A 101 3.03 -7.05 14.97
CA LEU A 101 3.32 -7.34 16.37
C LEU A 101 2.16 -6.79 17.22
N GLY A 102 1.46 -7.69 17.89
CA GLY A 102 0.36 -7.34 18.77
C GLY A 102 0.80 -6.57 20.02
N ASN A 103 -0.17 -6.01 20.73
CA ASN A 103 0.09 -5.16 21.88
C ASN A 103 -1.03 -5.27 22.93
N SER A 104 -0.78 -4.70 24.12
CA SER A 104 -1.83 -4.57 25.14
C SER A 104 -3.00 -3.73 24.63
N SER A 105 -4.20 -3.98 25.14
CA SER A 105 -5.41 -3.20 24.79
C SER A 105 -5.16 -1.69 24.85
N GLY A 106 -5.57 -0.98 23.80
CA GLY A 106 -5.42 0.48 23.67
C GLY A 106 -4.01 0.95 23.29
N GLN A 107 -3.03 0.05 23.15
CA GLN A 107 -1.71 0.37 22.62
C GLN A 107 -1.64 0.05 21.13
N PRO A 108 -0.87 0.83 20.35
CA PRO A 108 -0.82 0.65 18.91
C PRO A 108 -0.12 -0.65 18.51
N TYR A 109 -0.54 -1.25 17.40
CA TYR A 109 0.22 -2.29 16.71
C TYR A 109 1.56 -1.76 16.19
N THR A 110 2.49 -2.68 15.95
CA THR A 110 3.71 -2.39 15.17
C THR A 110 3.68 -3.21 13.89
N VAL A 111 3.85 -2.56 12.74
CA VAL A 111 4.17 -3.23 11.48
C VAL A 111 5.68 -3.39 11.43
N HIS A 112 6.14 -4.62 11.30
CA HIS A 112 7.52 -5.01 11.20
C HIS A 112 7.77 -5.56 9.80
N THR A 113 8.79 -5.04 9.11
CA THR A 113 9.18 -5.53 7.79
C THR A 113 10.60 -6.03 7.82
N ASN A 114 10.88 -7.11 7.09
CA ASN A 114 12.22 -7.67 6.98
C ASN A 114 12.48 -8.21 5.56
N VAL A 115 13.75 -8.41 5.24
CA VAL A 115 14.18 -9.01 3.98
C VAL A 115 15.36 -9.94 4.25
N TYR A 116 15.15 -11.23 3.98
CA TYR A 116 16.21 -12.23 3.94
C TYR A 116 16.65 -12.47 2.51
N SER A 117 17.95 -12.62 2.34
CA SER A 117 18.52 -13.10 1.08
C SER A 117 19.62 -14.09 1.38
N GLN A 118 19.56 -15.28 0.78
CA GLN A 118 20.50 -16.38 1.02
C GLN A 118 20.64 -16.71 2.52
N GLY A 119 19.52 -16.73 3.24
CA GLY A 119 19.44 -17.00 4.68
C GLY A 119 19.90 -15.84 5.58
N LYS A 120 20.20 -14.67 5.03
CA LYS A 120 20.68 -13.50 5.80
C LYS A 120 19.64 -12.39 5.87
N GLY A 121 19.01 -12.26 7.04
CA GLY A 121 18.06 -11.19 7.38
C GLY A 121 18.73 -9.99 8.06
N ASN A 122 18.26 -9.64 9.26
CA ASN A 122 18.70 -8.50 10.07
C ASN A 122 18.46 -7.13 9.42
N LYS A 123 17.40 -7.00 8.62
CA LYS A 123 17.05 -5.78 7.88
C LYS A 123 15.71 -5.24 8.34
N GLU A 124 15.48 -5.26 9.65
CA GLU A 124 14.19 -4.90 10.22
C GLU A 124 13.91 -3.39 10.09
N GLN A 125 12.69 -3.04 9.72
CA GLN A 125 12.14 -1.69 9.89
C GLN A 125 10.76 -1.81 10.53
N GLN A 126 10.46 -0.93 11.49
CA GLN A 126 9.21 -0.96 12.24
C GLN A 126 8.46 0.35 12.10
N PHE A 127 7.14 0.26 12.00
CA PHE A 127 6.24 1.39 11.78
C PHE A 127 5.00 1.28 12.67
N ARG A 128 4.46 2.43 13.08
CA ARG A 128 3.06 2.56 13.52
C ARG A 128 2.17 2.78 12.30
N LEU A 129 0.87 2.50 12.45
CA LEU A 129 -0.12 2.79 11.41
C LEU A 129 -0.89 4.07 11.74
N TRP A 130 -1.35 4.76 10.70
CA TRP A 130 -2.19 5.97 10.80
C TRP A 130 -3.69 5.65 10.98
N PHE A 131 -4.02 4.38 11.29
CA PHE A 131 -5.36 3.87 11.53
C PHE A 131 -5.31 2.68 12.51
N ASP A 132 -6.47 2.24 13.00
CA ASP A 132 -6.61 1.02 13.80
C ASP A 132 -6.80 -0.21 12.89
N PRO A 133 -5.77 -1.07 12.74
CA PRO A 133 -5.80 -2.23 11.84
C PRO A 133 -6.69 -3.38 12.33
N THR A 134 -7.29 -3.27 13.52
CA THR A 134 -8.21 -4.26 14.08
C THR A 134 -9.67 -3.94 13.74
N SER A 135 -9.94 -2.68 13.40
CA SER A 135 -11.30 -2.16 13.18
C SER A 135 -11.87 -2.50 11.80
N SER A 136 -11.01 -2.53 10.78
CA SER A 136 -11.38 -2.71 9.36
C SER A 136 -10.30 -3.48 8.61
N PHE A 137 -10.65 -3.99 7.45
CA PHE A 137 -9.67 -4.58 6.54
C PHE A 137 -8.88 -3.49 5.82
N HIS A 138 -7.56 -3.62 5.80
CA HIS A 138 -6.64 -2.77 5.06
C HIS A 138 -5.81 -3.61 4.08
N THR A 139 -5.41 -3.02 2.96
CA THR A 139 -4.63 -3.72 1.93
C THR A 139 -3.15 -3.63 2.27
N TYR A 140 -2.49 -4.78 2.35
CA TYR A 140 -1.03 -4.87 2.49
C TYR A 140 -0.47 -5.48 1.22
N SER A 141 0.51 -4.81 0.64
CA SER A 141 1.03 -5.14 -0.68
C SER A 141 2.54 -5.31 -0.66
N ILE A 142 3.02 -6.37 -1.31
CA ILE A 142 4.42 -6.54 -1.66
C ILE A 142 4.54 -6.48 -3.17
N VAL A 143 5.25 -5.49 -3.70
CA VAL A 143 5.70 -5.47 -5.09
C VAL A 143 7.14 -5.92 -5.10
N TRP A 144 7.42 -7.05 -5.76
CA TRP A 144 8.74 -7.64 -5.87
C TRP A 144 9.09 -7.80 -7.34
N ASN A 145 10.08 -7.06 -7.81
CA ASN A 145 10.64 -7.20 -9.15
C ASN A 145 12.17 -7.34 -9.10
N SER A 146 12.81 -7.47 -10.25
CA SER A 146 14.25 -7.70 -10.35
C SER A 146 15.11 -6.52 -9.85
N GLN A 147 14.52 -5.33 -9.71
CA GLN A 147 15.21 -4.11 -9.32
C GLN A 147 14.96 -3.73 -7.85
N ARG A 148 13.80 -4.08 -7.29
CA ARG A 148 13.41 -3.64 -5.94
C ARG A 148 12.24 -4.42 -5.36
N ILE A 149 12.10 -4.28 -4.05
CA ILE A 149 10.92 -4.66 -3.28
C ILE A 149 10.29 -3.38 -2.73
N ILE A 150 8.97 -3.24 -2.86
CA ILE A 150 8.19 -2.13 -2.31
C ILE A 150 7.12 -2.71 -1.39
N PHE A 151 7.12 -2.25 -0.14
CA PHE A 151 6.09 -2.55 0.84
C PHE A 151 5.08 -1.42 0.86
N LEU A 152 3.79 -1.73 0.70
CA LEU A 152 2.73 -0.73 0.74
C LEU A 152 1.63 -1.12 1.73
N VAL A 153 1.01 -0.09 2.30
CA VAL A 153 -0.20 -0.17 3.11
C VAL A 153 -1.24 0.76 2.49
N ASP A 154 -2.36 0.22 2.01
CA ASP A 154 -3.39 0.93 1.25
C ASP A 154 -2.81 1.74 0.07
N ASN A 155 -1.92 1.11 -0.71
CA ASN A 155 -1.14 1.71 -1.80
C ASN A 155 -0.18 2.84 -1.39
N ILE A 156 0.01 3.11 -0.09
CA ILE A 156 1.01 4.05 0.40
C ILE A 156 2.34 3.30 0.64
N PRO A 157 3.44 3.65 -0.05
CA PRO A 157 4.72 3.00 0.17
C PRO A 157 5.27 3.35 1.57
N ILE A 158 5.65 2.32 2.33
CA ILE A 158 6.26 2.48 3.65
C ILE A 158 7.76 2.14 3.65
N ARG A 159 8.19 1.31 2.69
CA ARG A 159 9.58 0.87 2.53
C ARG A 159 9.88 0.51 1.08
N VAL A 160 11.09 0.83 0.63
CA VAL A 160 11.70 0.32 -0.61
C VAL A 160 13.01 -0.35 -0.25
N TYR A 161 13.25 -1.54 -0.79
CA TYR A 161 14.52 -2.26 -0.70
C TYR A 161 15.03 -2.53 -2.11
N ASN A 162 16.13 -1.89 -2.50
CA ASN A 162 16.66 -1.98 -3.86
C ASN A 162 17.55 -3.21 -4.04
N ASN A 163 17.67 -3.64 -5.29
CA ASN A 163 18.68 -4.59 -5.69
C ASN A 163 20.05 -3.88 -5.77
N ASP A 164 20.81 -4.01 -4.69
CA ASP A 164 22.16 -3.47 -4.55
C ASP A 164 23.25 -4.55 -4.69
N GLU A 165 23.01 -5.59 -5.51
CA GLU A 165 24.00 -6.66 -5.76
C GLU A 165 25.32 -6.12 -6.33
N ALA A 166 25.28 -5.03 -7.11
CA ALA A 166 26.48 -4.34 -7.58
C ALA A 166 27.34 -3.77 -6.44
N LEU A 167 26.75 -3.57 -5.25
CA LEU A 167 27.43 -3.16 -4.01
C LEU A 167 27.75 -4.35 -3.10
N GLY A 168 27.53 -5.59 -3.56
CA GLY A 168 27.77 -6.81 -2.80
C GLY A 168 26.64 -7.20 -1.84
N VAL A 169 25.47 -6.57 -1.94
CA VAL A 169 24.30 -6.88 -1.11
C VAL A 169 23.41 -7.87 -1.85
N ALA A 170 23.24 -9.07 -1.29
CA ALA A 170 22.36 -10.07 -1.90
C ALA A 170 20.91 -9.57 -1.97
N PHE A 171 20.22 -9.97 -3.04
CA PHE A 171 18.83 -9.63 -3.30
C PHE A 171 18.05 -10.90 -3.70
N PRO A 172 16.80 -11.06 -3.26
CA PRO A 172 16.02 -12.27 -3.53
C PRO A 172 15.53 -12.24 -4.97
N LYS A 173 16.31 -12.76 -5.92
CA LYS A 173 15.95 -12.78 -7.35
C LYS A 173 16.08 -14.15 -8.03
N ASN A 174 16.61 -15.14 -7.33
CA ASN A 174 16.96 -16.44 -7.92
C ASN A 174 16.14 -17.60 -7.34
N GLN A 175 15.41 -17.38 -6.25
CA GLN A 175 14.61 -18.42 -5.61
C GLN A 175 13.13 -18.06 -5.73
N ALA A 176 12.35 -18.98 -6.29
CA ALA A 176 10.90 -18.82 -6.29
C ALA A 176 10.36 -18.97 -4.86
N MET A 177 9.39 -18.15 -4.51
CA MET A 177 8.84 -18.07 -3.16
C MET A 177 7.35 -18.36 -3.15
N ARG A 178 6.85 -18.92 -2.05
CA ARG A 178 5.41 -19.01 -1.76
C ARG A 178 5.00 -17.83 -0.91
N VAL A 179 3.81 -17.31 -1.18
CA VAL A 179 3.15 -16.43 -0.22
C VAL A 179 2.69 -17.28 0.95
N THR A 180 3.01 -16.85 2.16
CA THR A 180 2.65 -17.52 3.40
C THR A 180 2.08 -16.51 4.39
N ALA A 181 1.13 -16.94 5.20
CA ALA A 181 0.59 -16.14 6.29
C ALA A 181 0.31 -17.03 7.49
N SER A 182 0.59 -16.51 8.68
CA SER A 182 0.46 -17.25 9.93
C SER A 182 0.04 -16.37 11.09
N LEU A 183 -0.45 -17.00 12.15
CA LEU A 183 -0.68 -16.38 13.45
C LEU A 183 -0.06 -17.26 14.53
N TRP A 184 0.89 -16.71 15.29
CA TRP A 184 1.68 -17.46 16.27
C TRP A 184 2.10 -16.59 17.46
N ASN A 185 2.56 -17.25 18.54
CA ASN A 185 3.08 -16.58 19.73
C ASN A 185 4.59 -16.37 19.64
N ALA A 186 5.03 -15.17 19.94
CA ALA A 186 6.42 -14.73 19.91
C ALA A 186 6.75 -13.91 21.16
N ASP A 187 6.39 -14.47 22.32
CA ASP A 187 6.52 -13.87 23.65
C ASP A 187 7.91 -13.28 23.93
N ASP A 188 8.96 -13.86 23.35
CA ASP A 188 10.34 -13.47 23.61
C ASP A 188 10.73 -12.13 22.99
N TRP A 189 9.95 -11.59 22.03
CA TRP A 189 10.34 -10.37 21.34
C TRP A 189 9.19 -9.48 20.83
N ALA A 190 8.01 -10.02 20.53
CA ALA A 190 6.99 -9.30 19.76
C ALA A 190 6.51 -8.00 20.42
N THR A 191 6.10 -8.06 21.68
CA THR A 191 5.51 -6.90 22.36
C THR A 191 6.50 -6.25 23.31
N GLN A 192 6.86 -5.01 23.00
CA GLN A 192 7.80 -4.20 23.79
C GLN A 192 9.16 -4.89 24.00
N GLY A 193 9.66 -5.56 22.97
CA GLY A 193 10.90 -6.34 23.04
C GLY A 193 10.77 -7.56 23.97
N GLY A 194 9.60 -8.19 24.00
CA GLY A 194 9.32 -9.41 24.76
C GLY A 194 8.98 -9.21 26.24
N ARG A 195 8.81 -7.96 26.70
CA ARG A 195 8.47 -7.67 28.11
C ARG A 195 7.03 -8.02 28.45
N VAL A 196 6.12 -7.87 27.50
CA VAL A 196 4.70 -8.17 27.69
C VAL A 196 4.39 -9.49 26.99
N LYS A 197 3.94 -10.46 27.77
CA LYS A 197 3.64 -11.82 27.32
C LYS A 197 2.18 -11.96 26.90
N THR A 198 1.88 -13.00 26.13
CA THR A 198 0.51 -13.35 25.76
C THR A 198 -0.30 -13.75 26.99
N ASP A 199 -1.42 -13.06 27.18
CA ASP A 199 -2.44 -13.45 28.14
C ASP A 199 -3.38 -14.48 27.50
N TRP A 200 -3.09 -15.76 27.71
CA TRP A 200 -3.86 -16.86 27.13
C TRP A 200 -5.32 -16.93 27.59
N SER A 201 -5.73 -16.20 28.62
CA SER A 201 -7.15 -16.07 29.01
C SER A 201 -7.96 -15.28 27.97
N MET A 202 -7.28 -14.52 27.09
CA MET A 202 -7.89 -13.77 25.99
C MET A 202 -8.00 -14.58 24.69
N ALA A 203 -7.52 -15.83 24.68
CA ALA A 203 -7.64 -16.70 23.51
C ALA A 203 -9.11 -17.12 23.24
N PRO A 204 -9.50 -17.39 21.98
CA PRO A 204 -8.65 -17.41 20.80
C PRO A 204 -8.36 -16.03 20.22
N PHE A 205 -7.09 -15.78 19.88
CA PHE A 205 -6.70 -14.63 19.08
C PHE A 205 -7.01 -14.94 17.62
N THR A 206 -7.60 -13.99 16.90
CA THR A 206 -8.11 -14.26 15.56
C THR A 206 -7.78 -13.14 14.58
N ALA A 207 -7.15 -13.47 13.46
CA ALA A 207 -6.87 -12.55 12.35
C ALA A 207 -7.60 -13.02 11.08
N SER A 208 -8.08 -12.09 10.27
CA SER A 208 -8.85 -12.40 9.06
C SER A 208 -8.18 -11.85 7.81
N TYR A 209 -8.15 -12.67 6.76
CA TYR A 209 -7.59 -12.38 5.46
C TYR A 209 -8.68 -12.48 4.41
N ARG A 210 -8.66 -11.58 3.41
CA ARG A 210 -9.55 -11.63 2.24
C ARG A 210 -8.88 -11.02 1.03
N ASN A 211 -9.47 -11.21 -0.14
CA ASN A 211 -9.03 -10.59 -1.39
C ASN A 211 -7.52 -10.80 -1.63
N PHE A 212 -7.11 -12.07 -1.58
CA PHE A 212 -5.74 -12.47 -1.82
C PHE A 212 -5.47 -12.49 -3.32
N ASN A 213 -4.83 -11.43 -3.80
CA ASN A 213 -4.58 -11.19 -5.21
C ASN A 213 -3.10 -11.38 -5.54
N THR A 214 -2.84 -12.23 -6.54
CA THR A 214 -1.48 -12.42 -7.07
C THR A 214 -1.44 -12.07 -8.55
N ASN A 215 -0.90 -10.89 -8.86
CA ASN A 215 -0.46 -10.55 -10.22
C ASN A 215 1.03 -10.82 -10.30
N ALA A 216 1.43 -12.06 -10.61
CA ALA A 216 2.78 -12.54 -10.42
C ALA A 216 3.19 -13.59 -11.45
N CYS A 217 4.50 -13.84 -11.57
CA CYS A 217 5.03 -14.86 -12.46
C CYS A 217 5.07 -16.20 -11.73
N VAL A 218 4.18 -17.11 -12.08
CA VAL A 218 4.17 -18.47 -11.52
C VAL A 218 5.42 -19.21 -11.97
N TRP A 219 6.13 -19.80 -11.01
CA TRP A 219 7.32 -20.60 -11.25
C TRP A 219 6.97 -22.08 -11.41
N SER A 220 7.49 -22.70 -12.46
CA SER A 220 7.36 -24.14 -12.69
C SER A 220 8.71 -24.81 -12.39
N ALA A 221 8.77 -25.56 -11.29
CA ALA A 221 9.96 -26.35 -10.95
C ALA A 221 10.29 -27.42 -12.01
N ALA A 222 9.27 -27.98 -12.67
CA ALA A 222 9.44 -29.03 -13.69
C ALA A 222 10.20 -28.52 -14.93
N THR A 223 9.98 -27.26 -15.31
CA THR A 223 10.62 -26.65 -16.48
C THR A 223 11.72 -25.66 -16.12
N SER A 224 11.87 -25.32 -14.83
CA SER A 224 12.75 -24.25 -14.34
C SER A 224 12.52 -22.93 -15.08
N THR A 225 11.25 -22.60 -15.34
CA THR A 225 10.83 -21.37 -16.03
C THR A 225 9.71 -20.67 -15.29
N SER A 226 9.60 -19.35 -15.49
CA SER A 226 8.47 -18.55 -15.02
C SER A 226 7.45 -18.33 -16.14
N SER A 227 6.17 -18.18 -15.77
CA SER A 227 5.08 -17.89 -16.70
C SER A 227 5.24 -16.57 -17.45
N CYS A 228 6.10 -15.68 -16.98
CA CYS A 228 6.40 -14.41 -17.64
C CYS A 228 7.56 -14.50 -18.65
N GLY A 229 8.20 -15.67 -18.79
CA GLY A 229 9.31 -15.91 -19.71
C GLY A 229 8.91 -16.34 -21.13
N GLY A 230 7.61 -16.42 -21.44
CA GLY A 230 7.09 -16.87 -22.74
C GLY A 230 7.04 -15.77 -23.80
N SER A 231 7.84 -15.96 -24.87
CA SER A 231 7.85 -15.32 -26.20
C SER A 231 7.44 -13.83 -26.36
N LYS A 232 8.36 -13.05 -26.94
CA LYS A 232 8.19 -11.64 -27.39
C LYS A 232 7.14 -11.43 -28.50
N THR A 233 6.23 -12.38 -28.74
CA THR A 233 5.27 -12.37 -29.85
C THR A 233 3.83 -12.05 -29.44
N ASP A 234 3.51 -12.03 -28.14
CA ASP A 234 2.19 -11.63 -27.62
C ASP A 234 2.18 -10.18 -27.08
N SER A 235 3.15 -9.38 -27.52
CA SER A 235 3.30 -7.99 -27.11
C SER A 235 2.34 -7.07 -27.86
N VAL A 236 1.17 -6.82 -27.27
CA VAL A 236 0.59 -5.46 -27.21
C VAL A 236 -0.15 -5.15 -25.88
N ASN A 237 -0.66 -6.13 -25.11
CA ASN A 237 -1.65 -5.80 -24.04
C ASN A 237 -1.34 -6.25 -22.59
N ASN A 238 -0.19 -6.85 -22.28
CA ASN A 238 0.08 -7.41 -20.93
C ASN A 238 1.45 -7.01 -20.35
N VAL A 239 1.87 -5.76 -20.51
CA VAL A 239 2.97 -5.23 -19.68
C VAL A 239 2.46 -5.14 -18.25
N GLN A 240 2.83 -6.12 -17.43
CA GLN A 240 2.53 -6.11 -16.00
C GLN A 240 3.26 -4.92 -15.36
N THR A 241 2.50 -3.90 -14.96
CA THR A 241 3.01 -2.62 -14.45
C THR A 241 4.00 -2.79 -13.30
N TRP A 242 3.84 -3.83 -12.48
CA TRP A 242 4.70 -4.16 -11.34
C TRP A 242 6.15 -4.52 -11.76
N GLN A 243 6.37 -5.06 -12.96
CA GLN A 243 7.68 -5.55 -13.41
C GLN A 243 8.75 -4.46 -13.45
N THR A 244 8.34 -3.24 -13.80
CA THR A 244 9.18 -2.06 -13.86
C THR A 244 8.73 -0.99 -12.86
N GLN A 245 7.86 -1.36 -11.91
CA GLN A 245 7.32 -0.39 -10.97
C GLN A 245 8.41 0.23 -10.11
N GLU A 246 8.37 1.55 -10.07
CA GLU A 246 9.20 2.40 -9.24
C GLU A 246 8.34 3.51 -8.64
N LEU A 247 8.83 4.11 -7.55
CA LEU A 247 8.12 5.22 -6.95
C LEU A 247 8.33 6.48 -7.78
N ASN A 248 7.24 7.13 -8.18
CA ASN A 248 7.25 8.47 -8.73
C ASN A 248 7.57 9.53 -7.65
N ALA A 249 7.66 10.81 -8.02
CA ALA A 249 8.03 11.88 -7.09
C ALA A 249 7.05 12.02 -5.91
N SER A 250 5.74 11.91 -6.17
CA SER A 250 4.70 11.98 -5.14
C SER A 250 4.80 10.81 -4.17
N GLU A 251 4.95 9.59 -4.70
CA GLU A 251 5.11 8.38 -3.89
C GLU A 251 6.39 8.42 -3.04
N ARG A 252 7.49 8.98 -3.55
CA ARG A 252 8.71 9.19 -2.77
C ARG A 252 8.49 10.20 -1.64
N ASN A 253 7.76 11.29 -1.89
CA ASN A 253 7.41 12.25 -0.84
C ASN A 253 6.53 11.60 0.23
N ARG A 254 5.56 10.76 -0.17
CA ARG A 254 4.72 10.02 0.77
C ARG A 254 5.52 9.03 1.59
N LEU A 255 6.46 8.29 0.98
CA LEU A 255 7.38 7.40 1.68
C LEU A 255 8.18 8.17 2.75
N ARG A 256 8.74 9.33 2.41
CA ARG A 256 9.48 10.19 3.35
C ARG A 256 8.58 10.61 4.52
N TRP A 257 7.34 11.04 4.25
CA TRP A 257 6.39 11.42 5.28
C TRP A 257 6.06 10.24 6.21
N VAL A 258 5.82 9.04 5.66
CA VAL A 258 5.60 7.83 6.46
C VAL A 258 6.80 7.54 7.35
N GLN A 259 8.00 7.56 6.78
CA GLN A 259 9.24 7.28 7.52
C GLN A 259 9.49 8.30 8.63
N GLN A 260 9.24 9.59 8.38
CA GLN A 260 9.43 10.64 9.37
C GLN A 260 8.40 10.58 10.52
N LYS A 261 7.14 10.26 10.23
CA LYS A 261 6.05 10.35 11.23
C LYS A 261 5.76 9.02 11.94
N TYR A 262 5.97 7.89 11.27
CA TYR A 262 5.50 6.59 11.75
C TYR A 262 6.58 5.52 11.93
N MET A 263 7.78 5.68 11.36
CA MET A 263 8.86 4.73 11.58
C MET A 263 9.40 4.86 13.01
N ILE A 264 9.46 3.74 13.72
CA ILE A 264 9.93 3.68 15.11
C ILE A 264 11.26 2.94 15.27
N TYR A 265 11.66 2.18 14.26
CA TYR A 265 12.96 1.50 14.22
C TYR A 265 13.42 1.31 12.77
N ASN A 266 14.72 1.46 12.55
CA ASN A 266 15.37 1.22 11.27
C ASN A 266 16.75 0.63 11.49
N TYR A 267 17.00 -0.59 10.99
CA TYR A 267 18.29 -1.25 11.12
C TYR A 267 19.47 -0.41 10.58
N CYS A 268 19.25 0.39 9.53
CA CYS A 268 20.28 1.26 8.96
C CYS A 268 20.77 2.36 9.90
N THR A 269 20.01 2.73 10.92
CA THR A 269 20.34 3.80 11.87
C THR A 269 20.49 3.29 13.30
N ASP A 270 20.44 1.98 13.53
CA ASP A 270 20.64 1.39 14.87
C ASP A 270 22.13 1.44 15.25
N ALA A 271 22.49 2.42 16.07
CA ALA A 271 23.85 2.64 16.54
C ALA A 271 24.53 1.40 17.16
N LYS A 272 23.77 0.52 17.81
CA LYS A 272 24.34 -0.72 18.37
C LYS A 272 24.79 -1.66 17.26
N ARG A 273 24.01 -1.77 16.19
CA ARG A 273 24.37 -2.56 15.00
C ARG A 273 25.47 -1.89 14.19
N LEU A 274 25.49 -0.56 14.12
CA LEU A 274 26.54 0.19 13.42
C LEU A 274 27.95 -0.09 13.96
N SER A 275 28.08 -0.47 15.23
CA SER A 275 29.36 -0.90 15.80
C SER A 275 29.97 -2.12 15.11
N GLN A 276 29.16 -2.91 14.39
CA GLN A 276 29.56 -4.09 13.63
C GLN A 276 29.78 -3.79 12.12
N GLY A 277 29.60 -2.53 11.71
CA GLY A 277 29.68 -2.08 10.31
C GLY A 277 28.30 -1.81 9.70
N LEU A 278 28.19 -0.67 9.00
CA LEU A 278 26.96 -0.30 8.28
C LEU A 278 26.82 -1.13 7.00
N SER A 279 25.68 -1.80 6.82
CA SER A 279 25.36 -2.56 5.61
C SER A 279 25.48 -1.65 4.37
N PRO A 280 26.11 -2.09 3.26
CA PRO A 280 26.39 -1.23 2.11
C PRO A 280 25.17 -0.53 1.51
N GLU A 281 24.01 -1.18 1.49
CA GLU A 281 22.73 -0.65 1.00
C GLU A 281 22.26 0.58 1.78
N CYS A 282 22.61 0.67 3.07
CA CYS A 282 22.23 1.79 3.91
C CYS A 282 23.02 3.07 3.59
N LYS A 283 24.24 2.94 3.05
CA LYS A 283 25.07 4.10 2.64
C LYS A 283 24.52 4.81 1.41
N HIS A 284 23.84 4.05 0.54
CA HIS A 284 23.20 4.59 -0.66
C HIS A 284 21.86 5.24 -0.33
N SER A 285 21.13 4.70 0.66
CA SER A 285 19.92 5.32 1.22
C SER A 285 20.21 6.70 1.83
N SER A 286 21.32 6.87 2.57
CA SER A 286 21.69 8.16 3.17
C SER A 286 22.16 9.19 2.15
N ARG A 287 22.88 8.76 1.10
CA ARG A 287 23.28 9.66 0.00
C ARG A 287 22.10 10.11 -0.84
N ASN A 288 21.13 9.24 -1.12
CA ASN A 288 19.91 9.65 -1.82
C ASN A 288 19.11 10.67 -0.99
N SER A 289 19.04 10.55 0.34
CA SER A 289 18.40 11.59 1.16
C SER A 289 19.13 12.94 1.12
N GLU A 290 20.46 12.96 1.03
CA GLU A 290 21.26 14.20 0.92
C GLU A 290 21.30 14.76 -0.50
N GLU A 291 21.45 13.93 -1.52
CA GLU A 291 21.45 14.30 -2.95
C GLU A 291 20.08 14.81 -3.40
N TRP A 292 18.98 14.22 -2.89
CA TRP A 292 17.62 14.74 -3.10
C TRP A 292 17.37 16.07 -2.37
N SER A 293 18.05 16.33 -1.26
CA SER A 293 17.98 17.64 -0.58
C SER A 293 18.78 18.73 -1.31
N LEU A 294 19.77 18.34 -2.11
CA LEU A 294 20.62 19.24 -2.89
C LEU A 294 20.05 19.53 -4.29
N SER A 295 19.32 18.59 -4.90
CA SER A 295 18.64 18.80 -6.20
C SER A 295 17.45 19.77 -6.13
N GLU A 296 16.98 20.10 -4.93
CA GLU A 296 15.82 20.99 -4.70
C GLU A 296 16.23 22.40 -4.19
N ARG A 297 17.52 22.73 -4.13
CA ARG A 297 17.93 24.14 -3.96
C ARG A 297 17.76 24.86 -5.31
N PRO A 298 17.03 25.99 -5.38
CA PRO A 298 17.02 26.79 -6.59
C PRO A 298 18.44 27.30 -6.83
N GLN A 299 19.14 26.75 -7.82
CA GLN A 299 20.30 27.43 -8.38
C GLN A 299 19.79 28.74 -8.95
N SER A 300 20.22 29.84 -8.35
CA SER A 300 19.95 31.21 -8.78
C SER A 300 20.34 31.37 -10.25
N ALA A 301 19.35 31.28 -11.14
CA ALA A 301 19.49 31.66 -12.53
C ALA A 301 19.49 33.19 -12.62
N LEU A 302 20.66 33.78 -12.33
CA LEU A 302 21.00 35.12 -12.76
C LEU A 302 21.50 35.01 -14.20
N GLN A 303 20.61 35.13 -15.19
CA GLN A 303 20.95 35.65 -16.52
C GLN A 303 19.71 35.99 -17.34
N ALA A 304 19.76 37.20 -17.89
CA ALA A 304 18.70 37.93 -18.55
C ALA A 304 18.29 37.32 -19.90
N ALA A 305 17.00 37.44 -20.24
CA ALA A 305 16.55 37.71 -21.60
C ALA A 305 15.19 38.40 -21.57
N THR A 306 15.19 39.68 -21.93
CA THR A 306 14.01 40.49 -22.24
C THR A 306 13.43 40.14 -23.61
N HIS A 307 12.10 40.34 -23.71
CA HIS A 307 11.32 40.83 -24.86
C HIS A 307 10.49 39.86 -25.75
N ASN A 308 9.25 40.32 -25.96
CA ASN A 308 8.27 40.08 -27.02
C ASN A 308 7.19 39.02 -26.78
N GLY A 309 5.98 39.53 -26.50
CA GLY A 309 4.79 38.74 -26.24
C GLY A 309 3.99 38.37 -27.48
N ARG A 310 3.00 37.49 -27.27
CA ARG A 310 1.70 37.46 -27.95
C ARG A 310 0.81 36.44 -27.26
N LEU A 311 -0.40 36.84 -26.88
CA LEU A 311 -1.50 35.92 -26.58
C LEU A 311 -1.84 35.11 -27.84
N VAL A 312 -2.03 33.80 -27.70
CA VAL A 312 -2.83 32.99 -28.62
C VAL A 312 -3.75 32.08 -27.81
N THR A 313 -5.04 32.21 -28.09
CA THR A 313 -6.17 31.46 -27.55
C THR A 313 -6.38 30.14 -28.27
N GLY A 314 -6.81 29.11 -27.53
CA GLY A 314 -7.75 28.08 -28.01
C GLY A 314 -7.16 26.73 -28.40
N SER A 315 -7.63 25.67 -27.74
CA SER A 315 -8.26 24.48 -28.38
C SER A 315 -8.79 23.52 -27.30
N SER A 316 -10.10 23.29 -27.35
CA SER A 316 -10.85 22.37 -26.49
C SER A 316 -10.54 20.92 -26.82
N ILE A 317 -10.28 20.09 -25.80
CA ILE A 317 -10.29 18.63 -25.90
C ILE A 317 -11.60 18.13 -25.31
N VAL A 318 -12.44 17.55 -26.17
CA VAL A 318 -13.66 16.83 -25.79
C VAL A 318 -13.25 15.45 -25.29
N VAL A 319 -13.40 15.17 -24.00
CA VAL A 319 -13.31 13.82 -23.45
C VAL A 319 -14.74 13.27 -23.37
N GLN A 320 -15.07 12.37 -24.28
CA GLN A 320 -16.28 11.55 -24.21
C GLN A 320 -16.03 10.40 -23.21
N THR A 321 -16.51 10.53 -21.97
CA THR A 321 -16.59 9.41 -21.03
C THR A 321 -17.95 8.73 -21.17
N THR A 322 -17.97 7.55 -21.79
CA THR A 322 -19.07 6.59 -21.71
C THR A 322 -18.99 5.86 -20.36
N ILE A 323 -19.94 6.14 -19.46
CA ILE A 323 -20.10 5.42 -18.19
C ILE A 323 -21.20 4.35 -18.40
N SER A 324 -20.85 3.07 -18.22
CA SER A 324 -21.82 1.97 -18.12
C SER A 324 -22.44 1.91 -16.70
N PRO A 325 -23.74 1.63 -16.55
CA PRO A 325 -24.41 1.70 -15.26
C PRO A 325 -24.56 0.32 -14.61
N VAL A 326 -23.72 -0.04 -13.63
CA VAL A 326 -24.08 -1.08 -12.64
C VAL A 326 -23.46 -0.73 -11.28
N VAL A 327 -24.35 -0.53 -10.30
CA VAL A 327 -24.31 -0.84 -8.85
C VAL A 327 -25.06 0.28 -8.11
N TYR A 328 -26.38 0.14 -8.02
CA TYR A 328 -27.20 0.88 -7.06
C TYR A 328 -27.04 0.24 -5.68
N GLY A 329 -26.00 0.64 -4.95
CA GLY A 329 -26.11 0.82 -3.50
C GLY A 329 -26.58 2.26 -3.27
N SER A 330 -27.60 2.47 -2.43
CA SER A 330 -28.29 3.74 -2.23
C SER A 330 -27.32 4.93 -2.07
N ILE A 331 -27.10 5.69 -3.13
CA ILE A 331 -26.30 6.92 -3.09
C ILE A 331 -27.08 7.93 -2.25
N ASN A 332 -26.65 8.16 -1.00
CA ASN A 332 -27.26 9.18 -0.16
C ASN A 332 -26.72 10.56 -0.59
N CYS A 333 -27.37 11.15 -1.59
CA CYS A 333 -26.98 12.45 -2.16
C CYS A 333 -26.93 13.59 -1.14
N SER A 334 -27.71 13.50 -0.05
CA SER A 334 -27.63 14.48 1.04
C SER A 334 -26.30 14.40 1.81
N THR A 335 -25.78 13.20 2.02
CA THR A 335 -24.48 12.96 2.68
C THR A 335 -23.32 13.37 1.78
N ILE A 336 -23.41 13.11 0.47
CA ILE A 336 -22.38 13.48 -0.51
C ILE A 336 -22.29 15.00 -0.66
N GLY A 337 -23.43 15.70 -0.73
CA GLY A 337 -23.45 17.16 -0.74
C GLY A 337 -22.88 17.78 0.55
N LEU A 338 -23.04 17.12 1.70
CA LEU A 338 -22.44 17.56 2.95
C LEU A 338 -20.92 17.35 2.97
N MET A 339 -20.45 16.19 2.47
CA MET A 339 -19.03 15.87 2.31
C MET A 339 -18.32 16.90 1.42
N GLN A 340 -18.90 17.25 0.27
CA GLN A 340 -18.32 18.27 -0.62
C GLN A 340 -18.22 19.65 0.03
N LYS A 341 -19.23 20.06 0.80
CA LYS A 341 -19.19 21.34 1.53
C LYS A 341 -18.10 21.33 2.61
N LEU A 342 -17.90 20.21 3.29
CA LEU A 342 -16.83 20.05 4.29
C LEU A 342 -15.45 20.08 3.64
N ILE A 343 -15.27 19.41 2.50
CA ILE A 343 -14.03 19.42 1.71
C ILE A 343 -13.70 20.86 1.26
N ASN A 344 -14.66 21.57 0.66
CA ASN A 344 -14.46 22.96 0.22
C ASN A 344 -14.14 23.90 1.40
N PHE A 345 -14.81 23.70 2.55
CA PHE A 345 -14.57 24.50 3.76
C PHE A 345 -13.18 24.25 4.35
N GLN A 346 -12.78 22.99 4.46
CA GLN A 346 -11.43 22.63 4.94
C GLN A 346 -10.34 23.13 3.98
N PHE A 347 -10.58 23.12 2.67
CA PHE A 347 -9.64 23.61 1.67
C PHE A 347 -9.43 25.13 1.82
N LEU A 348 -10.53 25.86 2.06
CA LEU A 348 -10.48 27.30 2.34
C LEU A 348 -9.73 27.63 3.64
N ILE A 349 -9.89 26.79 4.67
CA ILE A 349 -9.14 26.94 5.94
C ILE A 349 -7.66 26.68 5.72
N SER A 350 -7.32 25.61 5.01
CA SER A 350 -5.93 25.22 4.73
C SER A 350 -5.21 26.31 3.93
N THR A 351 -5.83 26.81 2.86
CA THR A 351 -5.28 27.90 2.04
C THR A 351 -5.11 29.21 2.81
N LYS A 352 -6.04 29.56 3.71
CA LYS A 352 -5.89 30.73 4.61
C LYS A 352 -4.74 30.55 5.61
N LYS A 353 -4.60 29.36 6.22
CA LYS A 353 -3.50 29.06 7.13
C LYS A 353 -2.15 29.11 6.42
N ARG A 354 -2.05 28.56 5.20
CA ARG A 354 -0.86 28.63 4.35
C ARG A 354 -0.43 30.07 4.08
N LYS A 355 -1.35 30.93 3.62
CA LYS A 355 -1.06 32.35 3.38
C LYS A 355 -0.54 33.06 4.64
N LYS A 356 -1.09 32.74 5.82
CA LYS A 356 -0.64 33.29 7.10
C LYS A 356 0.77 32.81 7.47
N LEU A 357 1.08 31.53 7.27
CA LEU A 357 2.42 30.96 7.54
C LEU A 357 3.49 31.51 6.58
N ILE A 358 3.17 31.65 5.28
CA ILE A 358 4.08 32.26 4.29
C ILE A 358 4.38 33.72 4.67
N SER A 359 3.37 34.48 5.09
CA SER A 359 3.57 35.86 5.57
C SER A 359 4.39 35.93 6.87
N GLN A 360 4.24 34.96 7.79
CA GLN A 360 5.05 34.91 9.01
C GLN A 360 6.52 34.54 8.75
N LYS A 361 6.78 33.72 7.72
CA LYS A 361 8.14 33.35 7.27
C LYS A 361 8.95 34.57 6.84
N GLU A 362 8.33 35.54 6.17
CA GLU A 362 8.99 36.79 5.75
C GLU A 362 9.42 37.68 6.93
N HIS A 363 8.79 37.53 8.11
CA HIS A 363 9.06 38.36 9.29
C HIS A 363 10.02 37.73 10.31
N TYR A 364 10.17 36.39 10.32
CA TYR A 364 10.97 35.67 11.33
C TYR A 364 11.91 34.64 10.67
N PRO A 365 13.02 35.08 10.07
CA PRO A 365 13.95 34.21 9.34
C PRO A 365 14.65 33.15 10.21
N SER A 366 14.70 33.35 11.54
CA SER A 366 15.29 32.39 12.49
C SER A 366 14.46 31.13 12.73
N VAL A 367 13.19 31.10 12.30
CA VAL A 367 12.25 29.96 12.44
C VAL A 367 11.79 29.45 11.06
N ALA A 368 12.42 29.95 9.99
CA ALA A 368 11.99 29.71 8.61
C ALA A 368 12.06 28.23 8.20
N THR A 369 13.02 27.47 8.73
CA THR A 369 13.18 26.03 8.46
C THR A 369 12.05 25.21 9.07
N ASP A 370 11.63 25.49 10.31
CA ASP A 370 10.48 24.82 10.93
C ASP A 370 9.16 25.20 10.24
N MET A 371 9.04 26.45 9.75
CA MET A 371 7.89 26.89 8.96
C MET A 371 7.83 26.25 7.57
N GLU A 372 8.97 25.90 6.95
CA GLU A 372 9.00 25.17 5.67
C GLU A 372 8.36 23.79 5.80
N PHE A 373 8.66 23.04 6.86
CA PHE A 373 8.03 21.75 7.13
C PHE A 373 6.52 21.86 7.31
N VAL A 374 6.03 22.90 8.01
CA VAL A 374 4.59 23.12 8.20
C VAL A 374 3.90 23.50 6.88
N VAL A 375 4.55 24.27 6.01
CA VAL A 375 4.02 24.62 4.69
C VAL A 375 3.96 23.39 3.77
N ILE A 376 4.99 22.53 3.81
CA ILE A 376 5.01 21.25 3.07
C ILE A 376 3.92 20.30 3.58
N ASP A 377 3.74 20.18 4.90
CA ASP A 377 2.64 19.39 5.50
C ASP A 377 1.26 19.93 5.04
N MET A 378 1.09 21.25 4.92
CA MET A 378 -0.13 21.85 4.38
C MET A 378 -0.33 21.61 2.88
N GLU A 379 0.75 21.53 2.09
CA GLU A 379 0.68 21.18 0.68
C GLU A 379 0.29 19.72 0.47
N SER A 380 0.85 18.80 1.26
CA SER A 380 0.42 17.39 1.25
C SER A 380 -1.05 17.24 1.62
N ILE A 381 -1.52 17.96 2.65
CA ILE A 381 -2.94 17.94 3.04
C ILE A 381 -3.81 18.51 1.91
N ALA A 382 -3.38 19.58 1.24
CA ALA A 382 -4.11 20.14 0.11
C ALA A 382 -4.21 19.18 -1.07
N THR A 383 -3.14 18.45 -1.38
CA THR A 383 -3.14 17.40 -2.43
C THR A 383 -4.04 16.22 -2.05
N ASP A 384 -3.99 15.75 -0.80
CA ASP A 384 -4.89 14.71 -0.29
C ASP A 384 -6.36 15.15 -0.39
N MET A 385 -6.64 16.43 -0.10
CA MET A 385 -7.97 17.01 -0.23
C MET A 385 -8.43 17.17 -1.69
N GLU A 386 -7.54 17.48 -2.62
CA GLU A 386 -7.83 17.54 -4.06
C GLU A 386 -8.13 16.15 -4.63
N LEU A 387 -7.40 15.13 -4.19
CA LEU A 387 -7.69 13.73 -4.57
C LEU A 387 -9.07 13.30 -4.06
N VAL A 388 -9.37 13.55 -2.78
CA VAL A 388 -10.69 13.26 -2.22
C VAL A 388 -11.79 14.07 -2.94
N ALA A 389 -11.53 15.32 -3.32
CA ALA A 389 -12.47 16.11 -4.12
C ALA A 389 -12.71 15.50 -5.51
N SER A 390 -11.65 15.02 -6.17
CA SER A 390 -11.74 14.38 -7.49
C SER A 390 -12.52 13.07 -7.49
N ASP A 391 -12.56 12.36 -6.35
CA ASP A 391 -13.37 11.15 -6.18
C ASP A 391 -14.85 11.48 -5.87
N VAL A 392 -15.13 12.63 -5.26
CA VAL A 392 -16.49 13.05 -4.87
C VAL A 392 -17.22 13.79 -6.00
N GLU A 393 -16.49 14.50 -6.86
CA GLU A 393 -17.07 15.30 -7.97
C GLU A 393 -17.91 14.47 -8.97
N PRO A 394 -17.49 13.27 -9.41
CA PRO A 394 -18.32 12.41 -10.26
C PRO A 394 -19.60 11.94 -9.56
N LEU A 395 -19.54 11.68 -8.25
CA LEU A 395 -20.70 11.27 -7.45
C LEU A 395 -21.70 12.42 -7.27
N GLN A 396 -21.21 13.65 -7.16
CA GLN A 396 -22.03 14.86 -7.14
C GLN A 396 -22.75 15.07 -8.48
N GLN A 397 -22.06 14.89 -9.62
CA GLN A 397 -22.67 14.97 -10.94
C GLN A 397 -23.76 13.92 -11.13
N ILE A 398 -23.53 12.69 -10.65
CA ILE A 398 -24.53 11.62 -10.61
C ILE A 398 -25.74 12.04 -9.75
N CYS A 399 -25.52 12.61 -8.57
CA CYS A 399 -26.61 13.11 -7.72
C CYS A 399 -27.43 14.24 -8.34
N SER A 400 -26.78 15.20 -9.02
CA SER A 400 -27.47 16.28 -9.73
C SER A 400 -28.29 15.75 -10.92
N LEU A 401 -27.79 14.74 -11.64
CA LEU A 401 -28.54 14.05 -12.69
C LEU A 401 -29.76 13.31 -12.12
N LEU A 402 -29.61 12.62 -10.97
CA LEU A 402 -30.71 11.92 -10.31
C LEU A 402 -31.80 12.86 -9.77
N GLU A 403 -31.44 14.05 -9.28
CA GLU A 403 -32.41 15.10 -8.92
C GLU A 403 -33.10 15.70 -10.13
N TYR A 404 -32.42 15.82 -11.28
CA TYR A 404 -33.00 16.32 -12.53
C TYR A 404 -33.95 15.31 -13.20
N ILE A 405 -33.75 14.02 -13.01
CA ILE A 405 -34.59 12.95 -13.58
C ILE A 405 -35.84 12.67 -12.71
N LYS A 406 -35.78 12.92 -11.39
CA LYS A 406 -36.91 12.71 -10.46
C LYS A 406 -38.23 13.38 -10.86
N PRO A 407 -38.29 14.62 -11.38
CA PRO A 407 -39.53 15.23 -11.83
C PRO A 407 -40.02 14.73 -13.19
N THR A 408 -39.17 14.08 -14.00
CA THR A 408 -39.56 13.59 -15.35
C THR A 408 -40.17 12.20 -15.32
N VAL A 409 -39.87 11.38 -14.31
CA VAL A 409 -40.43 10.03 -14.14
C VAL A 409 -41.80 10.03 -13.42
N LEU A 410 -42.25 11.20 -12.93
CA LEU A 410 -43.58 11.38 -12.31
C LEU A 410 -44.63 11.96 -13.27
N MET A 411 -44.32 12.10 -14.56
CA MET A 411 -45.26 12.56 -15.61
C MET A 411 -45.30 11.63 -16.84
N VAL A 412 -45.14 10.31 -16.65
CA VAL A 412 -45.52 9.28 -17.65
C VAL A 412 -46.36 8.21 -16.98
#